data_AF-A0A1A8MJ76-F1
#
_entry.id   AF-A0A1A8MJ76-F1
#
_cell.length_a   1.000
_cell.length_b   1.000
_cell.length_c   1.000
_cell.angle_alpha   90.00
_cell.angle_beta   90.00
_cell.angle_gamma   90.00
#
_symmetry.space_group_name_H-M   'P 1'
#
loop_
_entity.id
_entity.type
_entity.pdbx_description
1 polymer ?
#
loop_
_entity_poly.entity_id
_entity_poly.type
_entity_poly.pdbx_seq_one_letter_code
_entity_poly.pdbx_strand_id
1 'polypeptide(L)'
;VPAGTSIASLCSNSEVAQGSQPQLICIGNLKSATCQYIIVASNDGVTIPVNDGLTCALDKLFKLYWVCNLAYPPQLSSVFTFFEYIYEVTISTNRKAKVLELISKLQAAQ
;
A
#
# COMPACT_ATOMS: atom_id res chain seq x y z
N VAL A 1 -15.31 -10.16 9.00
CA VAL A 1 -15.62 -9.15 10.05
C VAL A 1 -17.08 -9.32 10.43
N PRO A 2 -17.42 -9.44 11.73
CA PRO A 2 -18.81 -9.60 12.18
C PRO A 2 -19.70 -8.41 11.77
N ALA A 3 -21.00 -8.65 11.56
CA ALA A 3 -21.97 -7.59 11.34
C ALA A 3 -22.04 -6.66 12.57
N GLY A 4 -22.10 -5.33 12.34
CA GLY A 4 -22.11 -4.33 13.40
C GLY A 4 -20.72 -3.80 13.81
N THR A 5 -19.64 -4.27 13.19
CA THR A 5 -18.29 -3.72 13.41
C THR A 5 -18.19 -2.33 12.78
N SER A 6 -17.94 -1.30 13.61
CA SER A 6 -17.74 0.07 13.13
C SER A 6 -16.31 0.24 12.59
N ILE A 7 -16.10 1.19 11.66
CA ILE A 7 -14.76 1.50 11.16
C ILE A 7 -13.83 1.93 12.30
N ALA A 8 -14.35 2.69 13.26
CA ALA A 8 -13.61 3.07 14.46
C ALA A 8 -13.12 1.82 15.21
N SER A 9 -13.98 0.81 15.40
CA SER A 9 -13.59 -0.44 16.08
C SER A 9 -12.56 -1.29 15.33
N LEU A 10 -12.49 -1.20 13.99
CA LEU A 10 -11.40 -1.81 13.21
C LEU A 10 -10.05 -1.13 13.48
N CYS A 11 -10.07 0.16 13.80
CA CYS A 11 -8.89 0.92 14.20
C CYS A 11 -8.54 0.69 15.68
N SER A 12 -9.54 0.46 16.55
CA SER A 12 -9.37 0.28 17.99
C SER A 12 -8.94 -1.13 18.43
N ASN A 13 -9.43 -2.18 17.75
CA ASN A 13 -9.18 -3.58 18.13
C ASN A 13 -7.86 -4.15 17.59
N SER A 14 -7.06 -3.33 16.91
CA SER A 14 -5.73 -3.76 16.54
C SER A 14 -4.85 -3.63 17.78
N GLU A 15 -4.92 -4.60 18.69
CA GLU A 15 -3.85 -4.87 19.68
C GLU A 15 -2.54 -5.33 18.98
N VAL A 16 -2.55 -5.35 17.64
CA VAL A 16 -1.42 -5.49 16.72
C VAL A 16 -0.93 -4.10 16.22
N ALA A 17 -1.51 -2.98 16.67
CA ALA A 17 -1.27 -1.61 16.18
C ALA A 17 0.02 -0.95 16.68
N GLN A 18 1.10 -1.72 16.81
CA GLN A 18 2.44 -1.14 16.72
C GLN A 18 3.07 -1.63 15.42
N GLY A 19 2.92 -0.84 14.35
CA GLY A 19 3.60 -1.09 13.07
C GLY A 19 2.77 -1.78 11.99
N SER A 20 1.44 -1.81 12.09
CA SER A 20 0.62 -2.41 11.02
C SER A 20 0.61 -1.51 9.78
N GLN A 21 1.12 -2.06 8.67
CA GLN A 21 1.13 -1.38 7.37
C GLN A 21 -0.30 -1.06 6.89
N PRO A 22 -0.49 -0.05 6.01
CA PRO A 22 -1.82 0.32 5.51
C PRO A 22 -2.54 -0.85 4.83
N GLN A 23 -3.80 -1.08 5.18
CA GLN A 23 -4.59 -2.20 4.66
C GLN A 23 -5.78 -1.71 3.86
N LEU A 24 -6.13 -2.44 2.80
CA LEU A 24 -7.36 -2.22 2.07
C LEU A 24 -8.45 -3.17 2.57
N ILE A 25 -9.56 -2.60 3.03
CA ILE A 25 -10.72 -3.32 3.55
C ILE A 25 -11.88 -3.14 2.57
N CYS A 26 -12.59 -4.23 2.30
CA CYS A 26 -13.85 -4.22 1.57
C CYS A 26 -15.00 -4.40 2.58
N ILE A 27 -15.99 -3.52 2.51
CA ILE A 27 -17.23 -3.61 3.27
C ILE A 27 -18.36 -3.99 2.30
N GLY A 28 -19.09 -5.05 2.64
CA GLY A 28 -20.12 -5.63 1.79
C GLY A 28 -19.60 -6.82 0.97
N ASN A 29 -20.40 -7.26 0.00
CA ASN A 29 -20.07 -8.41 -0.84
C ASN A 29 -19.11 -7.99 -1.96
N LEU A 30 -17.95 -8.64 -2.06
CA LEU A 30 -16.93 -8.42 -3.11
C LEU A 30 -17.47 -8.51 -4.55
N LYS A 31 -18.57 -9.25 -4.78
CA LYS A 31 -19.21 -9.40 -6.09
C LYS A 31 -20.36 -8.41 -6.32
N SER A 32 -20.70 -7.59 -5.33
CA SER A 32 -21.76 -6.59 -5.43
C SER A 32 -21.20 -5.25 -5.89
N ALA A 33 -21.95 -4.56 -6.75
CA ALA A 33 -21.67 -3.17 -7.12
C ALA A 33 -21.75 -2.19 -5.93
N THR A 34 -22.28 -2.63 -4.79
CA THR A 34 -22.44 -1.83 -3.57
C THR A 34 -21.29 -2.03 -2.58
N CYS A 35 -20.22 -2.72 -2.95
CA CYS A 35 -19.06 -2.85 -2.08
C CYS A 35 -18.36 -1.51 -1.90
N GLN A 36 -17.92 -1.23 -0.67
CA GLN A 36 -17.17 -0.04 -0.33
C GLN A 36 -15.75 -0.44 0.02
N TYR A 37 -14.78 0.29 -0.52
CA TYR A 37 -13.37 0.06 -0.27
C TYR A 37 -12.84 1.16 0.65
N ILE A 38 -12.08 0.78 1.67
CA ILE A 38 -11.53 1.71 2.65
C ILE A 38 -10.10 1.32 2.94
N ILE A 39 -9.19 2.29 2.82
CA ILE A 39 -7.81 2.10 3.26
C ILE A 39 -7.72 2.51 4.72
N VAL A 40 -7.17 1.63 5.57
CA VAL A 40 -6.98 1.87 6.99
C VAL A 40 -5.48 1.90 7.27
N ALA A 41 -4.98 3.04 7.75
CA ALA A 41 -3.62 3.20 8.25
C ALA A 41 -3.67 3.26 9.78
N SER A 42 -3.51 2.11 10.43
CA SER A 42 -3.83 1.95 11.85
C SER A 42 -2.94 2.77 12.78
N ASN A 43 -1.69 3.03 12.41
CA ASN A 43 -0.76 3.80 13.25
C ASN A 43 -1.25 5.24 13.50
N ASP A 44 -1.94 5.85 12.53
CA ASP A 44 -2.37 7.25 12.60
C ASP A 44 -3.88 7.38 12.84
N GLY A 45 -4.60 6.26 12.96
CA GLY A 45 -6.07 6.25 13.02
C GLY A 45 -6.74 6.80 11.75
N VAL A 46 -6.01 6.84 10.62
CA VAL A 46 -6.48 7.43 9.37
C VAL A 46 -7.26 6.39 8.57
N THR A 47 -8.43 6.81 8.09
CA THR A 47 -9.26 6.01 7.19
C THR A 47 -9.52 6.82 5.92
N ILE A 48 -9.23 6.20 4.77
CA ILE A 48 -9.39 6.83 3.47
C ILE A 48 -10.48 6.06 2.73
N PRO A 49 -11.71 6.60 2.63
CA PRO A 49 -12.76 5.98 1.84
C PRO A 49 -12.39 6.05 0.35
N VAL A 50 -12.61 4.94 -0.35
CA VAL A 50 -12.46 4.84 -1.79
C VAL A 50 -13.83 4.61 -2.40
N ASN A 51 -14.33 5.63 -3.11
CA ASN A 51 -15.66 5.65 -3.71
C ASN A 51 -15.72 4.98 -5.10
N ASP A 52 -14.69 4.22 -5.45
CA ASP A 52 -14.45 3.65 -6.78
C ASP A 52 -14.26 2.13 -6.69
N GLY A 53 -14.22 1.47 -7.85
CA GLY A 53 -13.97 0.02 -7.92
C GLY A 53 -12.60 -0.40 -7.38
N LEU A 54 -12.43 -1.71 -7.20
CA LEU A 54 -11.22 -2.33 -6.62
C LEU A 54 -9.91 -1.85 -7.26
N THR A 55 -9.87 -1.69 -8.59
CA THR A 55 -8.67 -1.22 -9.29
C THR A 55 -8.23 0.16 -8.82
N CYS A 56 -9.18 1.08 -8.63
CA CYS A 56 -8.90 2.42 -8.11
C CYS A 56 -8.47 2.37 -6.64
N ALA A 57 -9.06 1.47 -5.85
CA ALA A 57 -8.66 1.26 -4.46
C ALA A 57 -7.23 0.72 -4.33
N LEU A 58 -6.84 -0.23 -5.20
CA LEU A 58 -5.48 -0.74 -5.26
C LEU A 58 -4.48 0.32 -5.74
N ASP A 59 -4.87 1.15 -6.70
CA ASP A 59 -4.06 2.28 -7.15
C ASP A 59 -3.80 3.30 -6.01
N LYS A 60 -4.84 3.71 -5.29
CA LYS A 60 -4.71 4.61 -4.14
C LYS A 60 -3.87 3.99 -3.03
N LEU A 61 -4.02 2.69 -2.78
CA LEU A 61 -3.19 1.96 -1.82
C LEU A 61 -1.72 1.96 -2.26
N PHE A 62 -1.43 1.62 -3.52
CA PHE A 62 -0.08 1.67 -4.07
C PHE A 62 0.56 3.06 -3.89
N LYS A 63 -0.17 4.13 -4.25
CA LYS A 63 0.30 5.50 -4.09
C LYS A 63 0.63 5.83 -2.64
N LEU A 64 -0.18 5.38 -1.68
CA LEU A 64 0.12 5.57 -0.26
C LEU A 64 1.43 4.87 0.14
N TYR A 65 1.63 3.62 -0.28
CA TYR A 65 2.87 2.90 -0.03
C TYR A 65 4.08 3.58 -0.67
N TRP A 66 3.95 4.04 -1.90
CA TRP A 66 5.04 4.68 -2.64
C TRP A 66 5.38 6.07 -2.08
N VAL A 67 4.38 6.95 -1.91
CA VAL A 67 4.57 8.34 -1.42
C VAL A 67 5.11 8.35 0.01
N CYS A 68 4.59 7.47 0.87
CA CYS A 68 5.06 7.37 2.26
C CYS A 68 6.31 6.48 2.41
N ASN A 69 6.90 6.00 1.30
CA ASN A 69 8.09 5.14 1.28
C ASN A 69 7.98 3.93 2.24
N LEU A 70 6.82 3.28 2.21
CA LEU A 70 6.51 2.11 3.02
C LEU A 70 6.95 0.84 2.29
N ALA A 71 7.47 -0.14 3.05
CA ALA A 71 7.79 -1.45 2.49
C ALA A 71 6.52 -2.14 1.97
N TYR A 72 6.54 -2.59 0.72
CA TYR A 72 5.39 -3.29 0.14
C TYR A 72 5.10 -4.59 0.89
N PRO A 73 3.82 -4.92 1.16
CA PRO A 73 3.46 -6.21 1.72
C PRO A 73 3.88 -7.31 0.74
N PRO A 74 4.42 -8.45 1.21
CA PRO A 74 4.79 -9.56 0.34
C PRO A 74 3.66 -10.01 -0.60
N GLN A 75 2.42 -9.96 -0.12
CA GLN A 75 1.22 -10.35 -0.87
C GLN A 75 0.88 -9.40 -2.02
N LEU A 76 1.29 -8.13 -1.93
CA LEU A 76 1.00 -7.10 -2.93
C LEU A 76 2.22 -6.71 -3.75
N SER A 77 3.41 -7.24 -3.43
CA SER A 77 4.68 -6.89 -4.06
C SER A 77 4.63 -6.96 -5.59
N SER A 78 4.10 -8.05 -6.16
CA SER A 78 3.99 -8.20 -7.62
C SER A 78 3.06 -7.16 -8.26
N VAL A 79 1.94 -6.84 -7.60
CA VAL A 79 0.96 -5.86 -8.09
C VAL A 79 1.53 -4.44 -8.00
N PHE A 80 2.20 -4.10 -6.90
CA PHE A 80 2.81 -2.79 -6.71
C PHE A 80 4.02 -2.59 -7.62
N THR A 81 4.83 -3.63 -7.84
CA THR A 81 5.92 -3.59 -8.83
C THR A 81 5.36 -3.38 -10.25
N PHE A 82 4.21 -3.97 -10.57
CA PHE A 82 3.53 -3.73 -11.84
C PHE A 82 3.04 -2.27 -11.97
N PHE A 83 2.50 -1.68 -10.90
CA PHE A 83 2.16 -0.26 -10.90
C PHE A 83 3.40 0.65 -11.01
N GLU A 84 4.52 0.34 -10.35
CA GLU A 84 5.78 1.06 -10.55
C GLU A 84 6.18 1.12 -12.03
N TYR A 85 6.01 0.00 -12.74
CA TYR A 85 6.27 -0.07 -14.19
C TYR A 85 5.29 0.77 -15.01
N ILE A 86 3.97 0.66 -14.76
CA ILE A 86 2.95 1.47 -15.46
C ILE A 86 3.18 2.96 -15.25
N TYR A 87 3.52 3.36 -14.02
CA TYR A 87 3.70 4.76 -13.66
C TYR A 87 5.10 5.30 -13.95
N GLU A 88 6.02 4.46 -14.46
CA GLU A 88 7.42 4.81 -14.69
C GLU A 88 8.12 5.37 -13.44
N VAL A 89 7.62 5.04 -12.24
CA VAL A 89 8.18 5.50 -10.97
C VAL A 89 9.24 4.51 -10.51
N THR A 90 10.50 4.95 -10.49
CA THR A 90 11.64 4.09 -10.13
C THR A 90 11.49 3.39 -8.77
N ILE A 91 11.98 2.16 -8.72
CA ILE A 91 11.77 1.15 -7.68
C ILE A 91 12.25 1.59 -6.30
N SER A 92 11.39 1.32 -5.31
CA SER A 92 11.64 1.41 -3.87
C SER A 92 13.12 1.26 -3.46
N THR A 93 13.64 2.36 -2.90
CA THR A 93 14.79 2.59 -1.99
C THR A 93 16.02 1.66 -1.93
N ASN A 94 15.92 0.34 -2.14
CA ASN A 94 17.07 -0.56 -2.25
C ASN A 94 17.79 -0.48 -3.62
N ARG A 95 17.13 -0.01 -4.69
CA ARG A 95 17.76 0.12 -6.02
C ARG A 95 18.70 1.32 -6.17
N LYS A 96 18.44 2.45 -5.51
CA LYS A 96 19.32 3.64 -5.62
C LYS A 96 20.72 3.39 -5.05
N ALA A 97 20.84 2.69 -3.92
CA ALA A 97 22.14 2.43 -3.29
C ALA A 97 23.04 1.52 -4.15
N LYS A 98 22.51 0.42 -4.69
CA LYS A 98 23.27 -0.51 -5.55
C LYS A 98 23.60 0.08 -6.93
N VAL A 99 22.72 0.92 -7.48
CA VAL A 99 22.98 1.63 -8.75
C VAL A 99 24.05 2.70 -8.58
N LEU A 100 24.01 3.47 -7.48
CA LEU A 100 25.09 4.42 -7.14
C LEU A 100 26.42 3.71 -6.88
N GLU A 101 26.41 2.58 -6.19
CA GLU A 101 27.60 1.74 -5.97
C GLU A 101 28.19 1.22 -7.29
N LEU A 102 27.34 0.79 -8.23
CA LEU A 102 27.76 0.30 -9.54
C LEU A 102 28.35 1.43 -10.42
N ILE A 103 27.71 2.61 -10.43
CA ILE A 103 28.23 3.79 -11.13
C ILE A 103 29.60 4.20 -10.57
N SER A 104 29.75 4.21 -9.24
CA SER A 104 31.02 4.53 -8.57
C SER A 104 32.13 3.54 -8.95
N LYS A 105 31.84 2.23 -9.02
CA LYS A 105 32.81 1.21 -9.44
C LYS A 105 33.23 1.32 -10.90
N LEU A 106 32.32 1.69 -11.79
CA LEU A 106 32.61 1.88 -13.22
C LEU A 106 33.45 3.13 -13.49
N GLN A 107 33.23 4.22 -12.76
CA GLN A 107 34.03 5.44 -12.86
C GLN A 107 35.46 5.28 -12.33
N ALA A 108 35.67 4.40 -11.34
CA ALA A 108 36.99 4.12 -10.78
C ALA A 108 37.86 3.17 -11.65
N ALA A 109 37.27 2.56 -12.67
CA ALA A 109 37.93 1.61 -13.57
C ALA A 109 38.29 2.20 -14.95
N GLN A 110 38.01 3.50 -15.16
CA GLN A 110 38.55 4.32 -16.26
C GLN A 110 39.76 5.11 -15.77
#